data_AF-A0A7K5K794-F1
#
_entry.id   AF-A0A7K5K794-F1
#
_cell.length_a   1.000
_cell.length_b   1.000
_cell.length_c   1.000
_cell.angle_alpha   90.00
_cell.angle_beta   90.00
_cell.angle_gamma   90.00
#
_symmetry.space_group_name_H-M   'P 1'
#
loop_
_entity.id
_entity.type
_entity.pdbx_description
1 polymer ?
#
loop_
_entity_poly.entity_id
_entity_poly.type
_entity_poly.pdbx_seq_one_letter_code
_entity_poly.pdbx_strand_id
1 'polypeptide(L)'
;QLSCLLRMVTLHGIPEDLDTYPKELLLFLSPSDYAATGSCSQYFSNIGEANLDVLPRESPQRKQLLLEALACLRVPGTQINEESAEILGRLLCDLGGEYIRSSGRTLLKDLSQCESFLPDQEEAIRDVISSGNTTFGPPAAWSAFTLRELVGLIPVFDHNILQQIPK
;
A
#
# COMPACT_ATOMS: atom_id res chain seq x y z
N GLN A 1 16.98 3.54 -16.08
CA GLN A 1 16.68 4.77 -16.85
C GLN A 1 16.20 5.90 -15.93
N LEU A 2 15.21 5.67 -15.06
CA LEU A 2 14.69 6.68 -14.13
C LEU A 2 15.76 7.28 -13.20
N SER A 3 16.64 6.47 -12.62
CA SER A 3 17.75 6.97 -11.79
C SER A 3 18.74 7.87 -12.56
N CYS A 4 18.95 7.62 -13.85
CA CYS A 4 19.76 8.48 -14.70
C CYS A 4 19.03 9.80 -15.01
N LEU A 5 17.73 9.73 -15.30
CA LEU A 5 16.91 10.92 -15.52
C LEU A 5 16.91 11.80 -14.27
N LEU A 6 16.77 11.20 -13.08
CA LEU A 6 16.83 11.91 -11.80
C LEU A 6 18.14 12.69 -11.67
N ARG A 7 19.29 12.05 -11.92
CA ARG A 7 20.60 12.72 -11.89
C ARG A 7 20.71 13.91 -12.84
N MET A 8 20.04 13.86 -13.99
CA MET A 8 20.04 14.96 -14.96
C MET A 8 19.18 16.13 -14.48
N VAL A 9 17.99 15.86 -13.94
CA VAL A 9 17.10 16.93 -13.45
C VAL A 9 17.60 17.56 -12.16
N THR A 10 18.36 16.82 -11.34
CA THR A 10 18.94 17.34 -10.10
C THR A 10 20.37 17.90 -10.25
N LEU A 11 20.89 18.00 -11.47
CA LEU A 11 22.28 18.39 -11.74
C LEU A 11 22.62 19.81 -11.23
N HIS A 12 21.62 20.67 -11.13
CA HIS A 12 21.74 22.05 -10.63
C HIS A 12 21.03 22.27 -9.29
N GLY A 13 20.76 21.21 -8.54
CA GLY A 13 19.98 21.23 -7.30
C GLY A 13 18.64 20.54 -7.47
N ILE A 14 17.92 20.33 -6.36
CA ILE A 14 16.58 19.73 -6.39
C ILE A 14 15.58 20.76 -6.93
N PRO A 15 14.80 20.44 -7.98
CA PRO A 15 13.74 21.32 -8.46
C PRO A 15 12.69 21.60 -7.39
N GLU A 16 12.13 22.80 -7.36
CA GLU A 16 11.04 23.15 -6.43
C GLU A 16 9.66 22.70 -6.95
N ASP A 17 9.57 22.29 -8.21
CA ASP A 17 8.34 21.93 -8.91
C ASP A 17 8.23 20.43 -9.20
N LEU A 18 8.75 19.57 -8.31
CA LEU A 18 8.77 18.11 -8.48
C LEU A 18 7.39 17.48 -8.73
N ASP A 19 6.30 18.14 -8.33
CA ASP A 19 4.92 17.69 -8.60
C ASP A 19 4.54 17.71 -10.09
N THR A 20 5.31 18.42 -10.92
CA THR A 20 5.10 18.44 -12.38
C THR A 20 5.78 17.29 -13.10
N TYR A 21 6.60 16.51 -12.39
CA TYR A 21 7.39 15.40 -12.94
C TYR A 21 6.65 14.06 -12.78
N PRO A 22 7.04 13.02 -13.53
CA PRO A 22 6.53 11.67 -13.31
C PRO A 22 6.75 11.22 -11.87
N LYS A 23 5.70 10.71 -11.21
CA LYS A 23 5.74 10.31 -9.79
C LYS A 23 6.79 9.23 -9.51
N GLU A 24 7.12 8.40 -10.50
CA GLU A 24 8.16 7.38 -10.40
C GLU A 24 9.56 7.95 -10.14
N LEU A 25 9.81 9.23 -10.46
CA LEU A 25 11.08 9.88 -10.09
C LEU A 25 11.19 10.10 -8.59
N LEU A 26 10.07 10.36 -7.90
CA LEU A 26 10.04 10.56 -6.46
C LEU A 26 10.48 9.31 -5.70
N LEU A 27 10.30 8.11 -6.28
CA LEU A 27 10.74 6.86 -5.69
C LEU A 27 12.25 6.82 -5.40
N PHE A 28 13.04 7.67 -6.07
CA PHE A 28 14.50 7.75 -5.95
C PHE A 28 14.98 8.99 -5.17
N LEU A 29 14.05 9.75 -4.59
CA LEU A 29 14.34 10.88 -3.71
C LEU A 29 14.05 10.49 -2.25
N SER A 30 14.47 11.35 -1.33
CA SER A 30 14.04 11.31 0.06
C SER A 30 12.95 12.36 0.33
N PRO A 31 12.14 12.21 1.39
CA PRO A 31 11.22 13.26 1.82
C PRO A 31 11.91 14.61 2.08
N SER A 32 13.19 14.60 2.46
CA SER A 32 13.98 15.81 2.67
C SER A 32 14.32 16.52 1.35
N ASP A 33 14.55 15.77 0.26
CA ASP A 33 14.78 16.37 -1.05
C ASP A 33 13.50 17.08 -1.54
N TYR A 34 12.33 16.51 -1.25
CA TYR A 34 11.03 17.07 -1.63
C TYR A 34 10.58 18.26 -0.76
N ALA A 35 11.29 18.58 0.33
CA ALA A 35 10.85 19.57 1.31
C ALA A 35 10.68 21.00 0.76
N ALA A 36 11.34 21.32 -0.36
CA ALA A 36 11.15 22.60 -1.06
C ALA A 36 9.90 22.63 -1.96
N THR A 37 9.41 21.47 -2.41
CA THR A 37 8.20 21.33 -3.22
C THR A 37 6.95 21.24 -2.36
N GLY A 38 6.97 20.44 -1.30
CA GLY A 38 5.76 20.19 -0.54
C GLY A 38 5.98 19.49 0.80
N SER A 39 4.86 19.07 1.39
CA SER A 39 4.87 18.37 2.68
C SER A 39 5.24 16.90 2.52
N CYS A 40 5.66 16.29 3.64
CA CYS A 40 5.92 14.86 3.68
C CYS A 40 4.67 14.01 3.34
N SER A 41 3.48 14.43 3.76
CA SER A 41 2.22 13.76 3.37
C SER A 41 1.97 13.85 1.87
N GLN A 42 2.24 15.02 1.25
CA GLN A 42 2.12 15.19 -0.20
C GLN A 42 3.11 14.30 -0.96
N TYR A 43 4.35 14.21 -0.47
CA TYR A 43 5.36 13.31 -1.03
C TYR A 43 4.89 11.86 -1.04
N PHE A 44 4.40 11.35 0.10
CA PHE A 44 3.93 9.97 0.17
C PHE A 44 2.61 9.73 -0.54
N SER A 45 1.73 10.73 -0.65
CA SER A 45 0.55 10.65 -1.51
C SER A 45 0.95 10.46 -2.98
N ASN A 46 1.96 11.21 -3.45
CA ASN A 46 2.49 11.01 -4.80
C ASN A 46 3.16 9.63 -4.97
N ILE A 47 3.88 9.14 -3.96
CA ILE A 47 4.45 7.78 -4.01
C ILE A 47 3.37 6.70 -4.02
N GLY A 48 2.31 6.87 -3.24
CA GLY A 48 1.19 5.92 -3.17
C GLY A 48 0.46 5.79 -4.50
N GLU A 49 0.50 6.81 -5.35
CA GLU A 49 -0.05 6.78 -6.71
C GLU A 49 0.93 6.28 -7.78
N ALA A 50 2.24 6.31 -7.52
CA ALA A 50 3.27 5.95 -8.48
C ALA A 50 3.27 4.44 -8.81
N ASN A 51 3.76 4.08 -9.99
CA ASN A 51 4.02 2.66 -10.29
C ASN A 51 5.22 2.14 -9.49
N LEU A 52 4.97 1.46 -8.38
CA LEU A 52 6.02 0.88 -7.51
C LEU A 52 6.76 -0.30 -8.13
N ASP A 53 6.29 -0.90 -9.24
CA ASP A 53 6.91 -2.08 -9.85
C ASP A 53 8.21 -1.76 -10.57
N VAL A 54 8.54 -0.47 -10.71
CA VAL A 54 9.89 -0.03 -11.09
C VAL A 54 10.93 -0.35 -10.02
N LEU A 55 10.50 -0.60 -8.79
CA LEU A 55 11.31 -1.11 -7.68
C LEU A 55 10.90 -2.56 -7.36
N PRO A 56 11.85 -3.51 -7.30
CA PRO A 56 11.55 -4.85 -6.81
C PRO A 56 10.90 -4.78 -5.42
N ARG A 57 9.85 -5.59 -5.19
CA ARG A 57 9.01 -5.54 -3.98
C ARG A 57 9.80 -5.51 -2.68
N GLU A 58 10.78 -6.39 -2.58
CA GLU A 58 11.58 -6.55 -1.38
C GLU A 58 12.88 -5.75 -1.39
N SER A 59 13.07 -4.86 -2.38
CA SER A 59 14.26 -4.04 -2.47
C SER A 59 14.43 -3.16 -1.22
N PRO A 60 15.67 -2.93 -0.77
CA PRO A 60 15.93 -2.06 0.38
C PRO A 60 15.29 -0.68 0.24
N GLN A 61 15.25 -0.14 -0.98
CA GLN A 61 14.65 1.16 -1.28
C GLN A 61 13.14 1.18 -1.06
N ARG A 62 12.40 0.16 -1.55
CA ARG A 62 10.95 0.07 -1.36
C ARG A 62 10.57 -0.15 0.11
N LYS A 63 11.37 -0.97 0.83
CA LYS A 63 11.25 -1.13 2.29
C LYS A 63 11.48 0.19 3.03
N GLN A 64 12.49 0.95 2.63
CA GLN A 64 12.79 2.27 3.21
C GLN A 64 11.64 3.27 2.98
N LEU A 65 11.09 3.32 1.76
CA LEU A 65 9.95 4.19 1.44
C LEU A 65 8.75 3.91 2.34
N LEU A 66 8.42 2.62 2.56
CA LEU A 66 7.34 2.26 3.48
C LEU A 66 7.62 2.72 4.92
N LEU A 67 8.84 2.49 5.44
CA LEU A 67 9.21 2.90 6.79
C LEU A 67 9.13 4.42 6.97
N GLU A 68 9.61 5.18 5.99
CA GLU A 68 9.53 6.64 6.01
C GLU A 68 8.10 7.15 5.90
N ALA A 69 7.25 6.49 5.10
CA ALA A 69 5.83 6.82 4.99
C ALA A 69 5.10 6.63 6.33
N LEU A 70 5.33 5.49 7.00
CA LEU A 70 4.75 5.20 8.30
C LEU A 70 5.20 6.21 9.37
N ALA A 71 6.49 6.62 9.33
CA ALA A 71 7.03 7.65 10.22
C ALA A 71 6.43 9.04 9.92
N CYS A 72 6.29 9.38 8.64
CA CYS A 72 5.70 10.63 8.18
C CYS A 72 4.26 10.81 8.67
N LEU A 73 3.47 9.74 8.55
CA LEU A 73 2.07 9.69 8.94
C LEU A 73 1.86 9.49 10.44
N ARG A 74 2.95 9.29 11.20
CA ARG A 74 2.93 9.03 12.65
C ARG A 74 2.02 7.87 13.02
N VAL A 75 2.08 6.78 12.25
CA VAL A 75 1.27 5.58 12.48
C VAL A 75 1.54 5.03 13.90
N PRO A 76 0.51 4.91 14.77
CA PRO A 76 0.69 4.38 16.10
C PRO A 76 0.80 2.85 16.08
N GLY A 77 2.02 2.34 16.26
CA GLY A 77 2.28 0.90 16.19
C GLY A 77 1.98 0.37 14.79
N THR A 78 1.02 -0.55 14.69
CA THR A 78 0.60 -1.14 13.40
C THR A 78 -0.81 -0.72 12.95
N GLN A 79 -1.40 0.30 13.60
CA GLN A 79 -2.77 0.74 13.34
C GLN A 79 -2.83 1.80 12.23
N ILE A 80 -3.16 1.37 11.01
CA ILE A 80 -3.43 2.23 9.86
C ILE A 80 -4.89 2.66 9.86
N ASN A 81 -5.13 3.98 9.88
CA ASN A 81 -6.47 4.55 9.71
C ASN A 81 -6.76 4.86 8.23
N GLU A 82 -7.99 5.25 7.92
CA GLU A 82 -8.44 5.50 6.53
C GLU A 82 -7.62 6.61 5.84
N GLU A 83 -7.34 7.72 6.53
CA GLU A 83 -6.52 8.82 5.99
C GLU A 83 -5.08 8.37 5.65
N SER A 84 -4.46 7.58 6.52
CA SER A 84 -3.13 7.03 6.26
C SER A 84 -3.16 6.01 5.13
N ALA A 85 -4.22 5.20 5.04
CA ALA A 85 -4.40 4.24 3.97
C ALA A 85 -4.49 4.93 2.60
N GLU A 86 -5.25 6.01 2.51
CA GLU A 86 -5.38 6.83 1.30
C GLU A 86 -4.03 7.42 0.87
N ILE A 87 -3.25 7.96 1.80
CA ILE A 87 -1.92 8.51 1.50
C ILE A 87 -0.92 7.40 1.11
N LEU A 88 -0.96 6.25 1.77
CA LEU A 88 -0.07 5.13 1.47
C LEU A 88 -0.34 4.54 0.07
N GLY A 89 -1.59 4.51 -0.37
CA GLY A 89 -1.97 3.99 -1.68
C GLY A 89 -1.35 2.62 -1.96
N ARG A 90 -0.57 2.51 -3.06
CA ARG A 90 0.11 1.26 -3.44
C ARG A 90 1.15 0.76 -2.44
N LEU A 91 1.67 1.59 -1.53
CA LEU A 91 2.56 1.14 -0.46
C LEU A 91 1.84 0.22 0.54
N LEU A 92 0.51 0.24 0.61
CA LEU A 92 -0.27 -0.72 1.41
C LEU A 92 0.04 -2.16 1.04
N CYS A 93 0.36 -2.40 -0.23
CA CYS A 93 0.71 -3.72 -0.74
C CYS A 93 2.02 -4.27 -0.17
N ASP A 94 2.85 -3.44 0.44
CA ASP A 94 4.13 -3.80 1.06
C ASP A 94 4.03 -3.91 2.59
N LEU A 95 2.85 -3.68 3.19
CA LEU A 95 2.63 -3.84 4.62
C LEU A 95 2.82 -5.30 5.05
N GLY A 96 3.60 -5.53 6.11
CA GLY A 96 3.76 -6.87 6.67
C GLY A 96 2.47 -7.41 7.31
N GLY A 97 2.41 -8.73 7.51
CA GLY A 97 1.21 -9.39 8.04
C GLY A 97 0.68 -8.85 9.38
N GLU A 98 1.53 -8.27 10.23
CA GLU A 98 1.10 -7.64 11.49
C GLU A 98 0.17 -6.43 11.27
N TYR A 99 0.54 -5.53 10.34
CA TYR A 99 -0.29 -4.37 9.96
C TYR A 99 -1.62 -4.82 9.36
N ILE A 100 -1.58 -5.86 8.52
CA ILE A 100 -2.79 -6.44 7.93
C ILE A 100 -3.69 -7.01 9.02
N ARG A 101 -3.17 -7.73 10.02
CA ARG A 101 -3.99 -8.25 11.12
C ARG A 101 -4.60 -7.15 11.99
N SER A 102 -3.83 -6.10 12.29
CA SER A 102 -4.28 -5.01 13.18
C SER A 102 -5.26 -4.05 12.50
N SER A 103 -5.15 -3.85 11.19
CA SER A 103 -5.92 -2.85 10.43
C SER A 103 -6.77 -3.44 9.31
N GLY A 104 -6.72 -4.75 9.11
CA GLY A 104 -7.40 -5.45 8.03
C GLY A 104 -8.91 -5.26 8.03
N ARG A 105 -9.52 -4.94 9.18
CA ARG A 105 -10.96 -4.61 9.26
C ARG A 105 -11.39 -3.59 8.20
N THR A 106 -10.58 -2.55 7.96
CA THR A 106 -10.85 -1.48 7.00
C THR A 106 -10.07 -1.64 5.70
N LEU A 107 -8.87 -2.23 5.76
CA LEU A 107 -7.95 -2.29 4.62
C LEU A 107 -8.25 -3.36 3.57
N LEU A 108 -9.17 -4.32 3.79
CA LEU A 108 -9.40 -5.40 2.82
C LEU A 108 -9.75 -4.88 1.41
N LYS A 109 -10.46 -3.76 1.32
CA LYS A 109 -10.78 -3.14 0.02
C LYS A 109 -9.53 -2.58 -0.65
N ASP A 110 -8.69 -1.89 0.09
CA ASP A 110 -7.47 -1.29 -0.45
C ASP A 110 -6.45 -2.37 -0.85
N LEU A 111 -6.31 -3.39 -0.01
CA LEU A 111 -5.48 -4.56 -0.30
C LEU A 111 -5.96 -5.32 -1.54
N SER A 112 -7.26 -5.30 -1.87
CA SER A 112 -7.76 -5.94 -3.09
C SER A 112 -7.22 -5.32 -4.38
N GLN A 113 -6.58 -4.15 -4.31
CA GLN A 113 -5.91 -3.49 -5.43
C GLN A 113 -4.46 -3.97 -5.64
N CYS A 114 -3.93 -4.80 -4.73
CA CYS A 114 -2.59 -5.34 -4.83
C CYS A 114 -2.52 -6.51 -5.81
N GLU A 115 -1.46 -6.56 -6.63
CA GLU A 115 -1.31 -7.61 -7.65
C GLU A 115 -0.89 -8.97 -7.09
N SER A 116 -0.19 -8.97 -5.95
CA SER A 116 0.34 -10.18 -5.31
C SER A 116 0.54 -9.96 -3.82
N PHE A 117 0.79 -11.05 -3.10
CA PHE A 117 1.06 -11.05 -1.66
C PHE A 117 2.22 -11.98 -1.34
N LEU A 118 2.95 -11.64 -0.29
CA LEU A 118 3.92 -12.54 0.33
C LEU A 118 3.18 -13.58 1.19
N PRO A 119 3.78 -14.75 1.48
CA PRO A 119 3.12 -15.80 2.25
C PRO A 119 2.60 -15.34 3.63
N ASP A 120 3.32 -14.45 4.31
CA ASP A 120 2.91 -13.90 5.61
C ASP A 120 1.71 -12.93 5.48
N GLN A 121 1.65 -12.17 4.39
CA GLN A 121 0.52 -11.31 4.05
C GLN A 121 -0.72 -12.15 3.71
N GLU A 122 -0.57 -13.22 2.94
CA GLU A 122 -1.66 -14.13 2.62
C GLU A 122 -2.28 -14.76 3.87
N GLU A 123 -1.44 -15.24 4.79
CA GLU A 123 -1.88 -15.79 6.08
C GLU A 123 -2.66 -14.73 6.88
N ALA A 124 -2.10 -13.51 6.99
CA ALA A 124 -2.77 -12.41 7.68
C ALA A 124 -4.13 -12.02 7.05
N ILE A 125 -4.22 -12.01 5.72
CA ILE A 125 -5.48 -11.73 5.00
C ILE A 125 -6.52 -12.81 5.30
N ARG A 126 -6.11 -14.10 5.28
CA ARG A 126 -7.00 -15.22 5.62
C ARG A 126 -7.51 -15.09 7.06
N ASP A 127 -6.63 -14.81 8.02
CA ASP A 127 -7.00 -14.61 9.42
C ASP A 127 -8.06 -13.51 9.58
N VAL A 128 -7.83 -12.35 8.94
CA VAL A 128 -8.74 -11.20 8.99
C VAL A 128 -10.10 -11.57 8.40
N ILE A 129 -10.12 -12.21 7.23
CA ILE A 129 -11.36 -12.63 6.56
C ILE A 129 -12.12 -13.65 7.41
N SER A 130 -11.44 -14.69 7.88
CA SER A 130 -12.05 -15.76 8.68
C SER A 130 -12.58 -15.26 10.02
N SER A 131 -12.00 -14.20 10.59
CA SER A 131 -12.51 -13.58 11.82
C SER A 131 -13.92 -13.00 11.65
N GLY A 132 -14.29 -12.60 10.42
CA GLY A 132 -15.52 -11.89 10.11
C GLY A 132 -15.65 -10.49 10.71
N ASN A 133 -14.66 -10.01 11.48
CA ASN A 133 -14.62 -8.68 12.07
C ASN A 133 -14.07 -7.65 11.06
N THR A 134 -14.75 -7.56 9.92
CA THR A 134 -14.40 -6.68 8.80
C THR A 134 -15.59 -5.78 8.47
N THR A 135 -15.36 -4.71 7.71
CA THR A 135 -16.47 -3.90 7.15
C THR A 135 -17.40 -4.70 6.24
N PHE A 136 -16.95 -5.85 5.74
CA PHE A 136 -17.72 -6.76 4.89
C PHE A 136 -18.43 -7.89 5.65
N GLY A 137 -18.16 -8.02 6.95
CA GLY A 137 -18.68 -9.13 7.76
C GLY A 137 -18.05 -10.49 7.42
N PRO A 138 -18.60 -11.59 7.96
CA PRO A 138 -18.09 -12.95 7.71
C PRO A 138 -18.41 -13.42 6.27
N PRO A 139 -17.60 -14.34 5.70
CA PRO A 139 -17.81 -14.86 4.35
C PRO A 139 -19.23 -15.37 4.04
N ALA A 140 -19.91 -15.95 5.04
CA ALA A 140 -21.29 -16.42 4.92
C ALA A 140 -22.34 -15.33 4.67
N ALA A 141 -22.01 -14.06 4.92
CA ALA A 141 -22.88 -12.91 4.64
C ALA A 141 -22.50 -12.18 3.34
N TRP A 142 -21.49 -12.64 2.61
CA TRP A 142 -21.00 -11.95 1.43
C TRP A 142 -21.98 -12.05 0.27
N SER A 143 -22.09 -10.95 -0.46
CA SER A 143 -22.88 -10.84 -1.69
C SER A 143 -21.98 -10.82 -2.92
N ALA A 144 -22.57 -10.93 -4.11
CA ALA A 144 -21.85 -10.67 -5.36
C ALA A 144 -21.23 -9.26 -5.42
N PHE A 145 -21.77 -8.29 -4.68
CA PHE A 145 -21.14 -6.97 -4.54
C PHE A 145 -19.84 -7.07 -3.72
N THR A 146 -19.88 -7.73 -2.57
CA THR A 146 -18.69 -7.95 -1.73
C THR A 146 -17.58 -8.68 -2.49
N LEU A 147 -17.92 -9.71 -3.25
CA LEU A 147 -16.94 -10.46 -4.06
C LEU A 147 -16.30 -9.61 -5.15
N ARG A 148 -17.03 -8.64 -5.71
CA ARG A 148 -16.46 -7.69 -6.68
C ARG A 148 -15.50 -6.70 -6.02
N GLU A 149 -15.83 -6.19 -4.85
CA GLU A 149 -14.95 -5.29 -4.09
C GLU A 149 -13.65 -6.00 -3.65
N LEU A 150 -13.72 -7.30 -3.38
CA LEU A 150 -12.59 -8.12 -2.91
C LEU A 150 -11.95 -8.99 -4.01
N VAL A 151 -12.18 -8.69 -5.28
CA VAL A 151 -11.79 -9.55 -6.41
C VAL A 151 -10.29 -9.90 -6.42
N GLY A 152 -9.41 -8.94 -6.09
CA GLY A 152 -7.95 -9.17 -6.03
C GLY A 152 -7.50 -10.05 -4.87
N LEU A 153 -8.36 -10.31 -3.88
CA LEU A 153 -8.08 -11.22 -2.78
C LEU A 153 -8.53 -12.66 -3.05
N ILE A 154 -9.33 -12.91 -4.09
CA ILE A 154 -9.83 -14.25 -4.42
C ILE A 154 -8.70 -15.30 -4.51
N PRO A 155 -7.53 -15.02 -5.13
CA PRO A 155 -6.43 -15.99 -5.17
C PRO A 155 -5.88 -16.37 -3.79
N VAL A 156 -6.10 -15.53 -2.78
CA VAL A 156 -5.66 -15.74 -1.41
C VAL A 156 -6.65 -16.63 -0.65
N PHE A 157 -7.92 -16.71 -1.06
CA PHE A 157 -8.94 -17.46 -0.33
C PHE A 157 -8.64 -18.96 -0.31
N ASP A 158 -8.64 -19.55 0.88
CA ASP A 158 -8.48 -20.99 1.04
C ASP A 158 -9.82 -21.72 0.90
N HIS A 159 -9.77 -23.05 0.97
CA HIS A 159 -10.96 -23.89 0.84
C HIS A 159 -12.03 -23.59 1.90
N ASN A 160 -11.63 -23.19 3.11
CA ASN A 160 -12.54 -22.91 4.21
C ASN A 160 -13.33 -21.63 3.95
N ILE A 161 -12.66 -20.55 3.53
CA ILE A 161 -13.31 -19.29 3.15
C ILE A 161 -14.26 -19.54 1.98
N LEU A 162 -13.80 -20.22 0.93
CA LEU A 162 -14.59 -20.46 -0.28
C LEU A 162 -15.87 -21.26 -0.02
N GLN A 163 -15.84 -22.23 0.92
CA GLN A 163 -17.02 -23.02 1.28
C GLN A 163 -18.10 -22.22 2.01
N GLN A 164 -17.73 -21.14 2.69
CA GLN A 164 -18.66 -20.31 3.45
C GLN A 164 -19.40 -19.32 2.56
N ILE A 165 -18.86 -18.96 1.39
CA ILE A 165 -19.46 -17.98 0.49
C ILE A 165 -20.78 -18.55 -0.07
N PRO A 166 -21.90 -17.80 0.02
CA PRO A 166 -23.16 -18.22 -0.56
C PRO A 166 -23.06 -18.49 -2.07
N LYS A 167 -23.75 -19.54 -2.54
CA LYS A 167 -23.80 -19.92 -3.96
C LYS A 167 -24.70 -19.01 -4.78
#